data_AF-A0A2D9J5X6-F1
#
_entry.id   AF-A0A2D9J5X6-F1
#
_cell.length_a   1.000
_cell.length_b   1.000
_cell.length_c   1.000
_cell.angle_alpha   90.00
_cell.angle_beta   90.00
_cell.angle_gamma   90.00
#
_symmetry.space_group_name_H-M   'P 1'
#
loop_
_entity.id
_entity.type
_entity.pdbx_description
1 polymer ?
#
loop_
_entity_poly.entity_id
_entity_poly.type
_entity_poly.pdbx_seq_one_letter_code
_entity_poly.pdbx_strand_id
1 'polypeptide(L)' 'PMVENMVFTVEPGIYIPEEKMGIRLEDDVVVQSSGAPINLMKDIPIEIDAIESLMNA' A
#
# COMPACT_ATOMS: atom_id res chain seq x y z
N PRO A 1 19.36 4.20 -10.83
CA PRO A 1 19.02 2.87 -10.24
C PRO A 1 18.61 3.09 -8.78
N MET A 2 17.72 2.25 -8.23
CA MET A 2 17.38 2.26 -6.81
C MET A 2 18.56 1.65 -6.01
N VAL A 3 18.86 2.21 -4.83
CA VAL A 3 19.95 1.73 -3.95
C VAL A 3 19.41 1.44 -2.54
N GLU A 4 20.13 0.62 -1.78
CA GLU A 4 19.77 0.24 -0.40
C GLU A 4 19.49 1.47 0.48
N ASN A 5 18.52 1.34 1.40
CA ASN A 5 18.03 2.38 2.31
C ASN A 5 17.26 3.55 1.67
N MET A 6 17.05 3.55 0.35
CA MET A 6 16.04 4.43 -0.24
C MET A 6 14.63 4.00 0.22
N VAL A 7 13.79 4.98 0.52
CA VAL A 7 12.39 4.79 0.90
C VAL A 7 11.51 5.38 -0.19
N PHE A 8 10.48 4.62 -0.59
CA PHE A 8 9.53 5.02 -1.62
C PHE A 8 8.10 4.71 -1.18
N THR A 9 7.14 5.47 -1.71
CA THR A 9 5.74 5.09 -1.72
C THR A 9 5.46 4.15 -2.91
N VAL A 10 4.59 3.17 -2.71
CA VAL A 10 3.97 2.39 -3.78
C VAL A 10 2.46 2.62 -3.71
N GLU A 11 1.95 3.45 -4.61
CA GLU A 11 0.63 4.09 -4.44
C GLU A 11 -0.34 3.97 -5.65
N PRO A 12 -0.64 2.75 -6.13
CA PRO A 12 -1.61 2.59 -7.23
C PRO A 12 -3.00 3.11 -6.86
N GLY A 13 -3.62 3.83 -7.78
CA GLY A 13 -4.99 4.35 -7.63
C GLY A 13 -5.84 4.23 -8.88
N ILE A 14 -7.14 4.08 -8.68
CA ILE A 14 -8.17 4.08 -9.72
C ILE A 14 -9.19 5.18 -9.36
N TYR A 15 -9.57 5.96 -10.36
CA TYR A 15 -10.51 7.06 -10.22
C TYR A 15 -11.56 6.93 -11.33
N ILE A 16 -12.84 6.90 -10.94
CA ILE A 16 -14.00 6.77 -11.83
C ILE A 16 -14.90 7.99 -11.59
N PRO A 17 -14.71 9.10 -12.35
CA PRO A 17 -15.43 10.35 -12.13
C PRO A 17 -16.95 10.23 -12.23
N GLU A 18 -17.45 9.42 -13.17
CA GLU A 18 -18.87 9.22 -13.45
C GLU A 18 -19.59 8.57 -12.25
N GLU A 19 -18.88 7.72 -11.52
CA GLU A 19 -19.37 7.06 -10.29
C GLU A 19 -19.06 7.87 -9.02
N LYS A 20 -18.36 9.01 -9.15
CA LYS A 20 -17.83 9.81 -8.03
C LYS A 20 -16.99 8.97 -7.06
N MET A 21 -16.23 8.01 -7.60
CA MET A 21 -15.46 7.04 -6.82
C MET A 21 -13.96 7.16 -7.11
N GLY A 22 -13.15 7.03 -6.06
CA GLY A 22 -11.70 6.96 -6.17
C GLY A 22 -11.13 6.11 -5.03
N ILE A 23 -10.21 5.20 -5.36
CA ILE A 23 -9.54 4.31 -4.41
C ILE A 23 -8.04 4.37 -4.71
N ARG A 24 -7.22 4.50 -3.66
CA ARG A 24 -5.77 4.40 -3.72
C ARG A 24 -5.31 3.54 -2.55
N LEU A 25 -4.45 2.57 -2.82
CA LEU A 25 -3.73 1.80 -1.80
C LEU A 25 -2.28 2.26 -1.83
N GLU A 26 -1.69 2.53 -0.67
CA GLU A 26 -0.39 3.16 -0.55
C GLU A 26 0.39 2.54 0.61
N ASP A 27 1.60 2.06 0.31
CA ASP A 27 2.55 1.53 1.29
C ASP A 27 3.92 2.20 1.16
N ASP A 28 4.58 2.41 2.30
CA ASP A 28 5.98 2.82 2.37
C ASP A 28 6.89 1.60 2.33
N VAL A 29 7.83 1.56 1.39
CA VAL A 29 8.79 0.46 1.24
C VAL A 29 10.23 0.95 1.31
N VAL A 30 11.08 0.18 1.99
CA VAL A 30 12.54 0.41 2.04
C VAL A 30 13.30 -0.60 1.19
N VAL A 31 14.11 -0.10 0.26
CA VAL A 31 14.93 -0.91 -0.65
C VAL A 31 16.01 -1.65 0.13
N GLN A 32 16.13 -2.95 -0.12
CA GLN A 32 17.16 -3.82 0.46
C GLN A 32 18.34 -3.98 -0.50
N SER A 33 19.52 -4.35 0.01
CA SER A 33 20.67 -4.74 -0.82
C SER A 33 20.40 -5.99 -1.68
N SER A 34 19.46 -6.85 -1.26
CA SER A 34 18.97 -7.99 -2.05
C SER A 34 17.54 -8.37 -1.65
N GLY A 35 16.79 -9.01 -2.56
CA GLY A 35 15.41 -9.42 -2.30
C GLY A 35 14.38 -8.30 -2.53
N ALA A 36 13.15 -8.52 -2.06
CA ALA A 36 12.07 -7.55 -2.17
C ALA A 36 12.23 -6.41 -1.14
N PRO A 37 11.75 -5.19 -1.44
CA PRO A 37 11.67 -4.11 -0.45
C PRO A 37 10.88 -4.54 0.78
N ILE A 38 11.28 -4.06 1.96
CA ILE A 38 10.50 -4.27 3.18
C ILE A 38 9.37 -3.24 3.21
N ASN A 39 8.14 -3.73 3.29
CA ASN A 39 6.97 -2.89 3.54
C ASN A 39 6.90 -2.49 5.02
N LEU A 40 7.00 -1.18 5.27
CA LEU A 40 6.97 -0.57 6.60
C LEU A 40 5.55 -0.46 7.17
N MET A 41 4.54 -0.64 6.31
CA MET A 41 3.12 -0.48 6.58
C MET A 41 2.36 -1.83 6.58
N LYS A 42 3.08 -2.95 6.45
CA LYS A 42 2.53 -4.32 6.27
C LYS A 42 1.50 -4.80 7.31
N ASP A 43 1.46 -4.17 8.48
CA ASP A 43 0.54 -4.55 9.56
C ASP A 43 -0.81 -3.81 9.46
N ILE A 44 -0.94 -2.85 8.52
CA ILE A 44 -2.19 -2.16 8.20
C ILE A 44 -3.00 -3.05 7.25
N PRO A 45 -4.28 -3.36 7.56
CA PRO A 45 -5.11 -4.23 6.73
C PRO A 45 -5.48 -3.54 5.41
N ILE A 46 -5.22 -4.23 4.29
CA ILE A 46 -5.63 -3.80 2.95
C ILE A 46 -6.61 -4.78 2.27
N GLU A 47 -6.74 -5.98 2.83
CA GLU A 47 -7.68 -7.00 2.35
C GLU A 47 -9.10 -6.67 2.81
N ILE A 48 -10.07 -6.82 1.90
CA ILE A 48 -11.48 -6.44 2.11
C ILE A 48 -12.03 -7.11 3.38
N ASP A 49 -11.89 -8.43 3.51
CA ASP A 49 -12.41 -9.19 4.65
C ASP A 49 -11.83 -8.71 5.99
N ALA A 50 -10.55 -8.32 6.02
CA ALA A 50 -9.90 -7.84 7.23
C ALA A 50 -10.41 -6.44 7.62
N ILE A 51 -10.59 -5.55 6.64
CA ILE A 51 -11.15 -4.21 6.85
C ILE A 51 -12.59 -4.32 7.34
N GLU A 52 -13.44 -5.09 6.67
CA GLU A 52 -14.84 -5.25 7.04
C GLU A 52 -14.99 -5.88 8.43
N SER A 53 -14.16 -6.86 8.78
CA SER A 53 -14.16 -7.47 10.12
C SER A 53 -13.84 -6.46 11.22
N LEU A 54 -12.86 -5.58 11.00
CA LEU A 54 -12.49 -4.54 11.96
C LEU A 54 -13.53 -3.43 12.09
N MET A 55 -14.21 -3.07 10.99
CA MET A 55 -15.26 -2.05 11.00
C MET A 55 -16.52 -2.50 11.75
N ASN A 56 -16.78 -3.80 11.79
CA ASN A 56 -17.99 -4.39 12.40
C ASN A 56 -17.75 -4.99 13.80
N ALA A 57 -16.57 -4.78 14.39
CA ALA A 57 -16.17 -5.30 15.70
C ALA A 57 -16.72 -4.47 16.87
#